data_AF-A0A936Y0Q5-F1
#
_entry.id   AF-A0A936Y0Q5-F1
#
_cell.length_a   1.000
_cell.length_b   1.000
_cell.length_c   1.000
_cell.angle_alpha   90.00
_cell.angle_beta   90.00
_cell.angle_gamma   90.00
#
_symmetry.space_group_name_H-M   'P 1'
#
loop_
_entity.id
_entity.type
_entity.pdbx_description
1 polymer ?
#
loop_
_entity_poly.entity_id
_entity_poly.type
_entity_poly.pdbx_seq_one_letter_code
_entity_poly.pdbx_strand_id
1 'polypeptide(L)'
;MTIKNMRHILLLTLTLIALNAFGQRKGSKVTVIFFDNQNPNLKVTVDTLLKRKYFNFSEIPIDLFFASSNFHLPYYVPTNGVFKNAAKDKECDMKVYPATVKCYEYDDKKRVVKMTVNGSGTINNFTYKYNDKNQITEINDLGTKFFLVYNHDGTLAELLQSDGVLNKKLVFIYD
;
A
#
# COMPACT_ATOMS: atom_id res chain seq x y z
N MET A 1 -59.94 41.08 -38.11
CA MET A 1 -60.46 40.58 -36.83
C MET A 1 -60.83 39.12 -37.06
N THR A 2 -59.91 38.20 -36.78
CA THR A 2 -60.08 36.78 -37.11
C THR A 2 -59.61 35.96 -35.91
N ILE A 3 -60.49 35.06 -35.50
CA ILE A 3 -60.54 34.48 -34.17
C ILE A 3 -59.61 33.26 -34.06
N LYS A 4 -58.73 33.36 -33.07
CA LYS A 4 -58.10 32.35 -32.21
C LYS A 4 -58.64 30.91 -32.38
N ASN A 5 -57.78 29.99 -32.83
CA ASN A 5 -57.98 28.55 -32.71
C ASN A 5 -56.87 27.96 -31.83
N MET A 6 -57.15 27.85 -30.52
CA MET A 6 -56.33 27.13 -29.55
C MET A 6 -56.63 25.63 -29.67
N ARG A 7 -55.69 24.85 -30.20
CA ARG A 7 -55.68 23.40 -30.03
C ARG A 7 -54.69 23.03 -28.94
N HIS A 8 -55.23 22.52 -27.85
CA HIS A 8 -54.49 21.81 -26.81
C HIS A 8 -53.79 20.59 -27.42
N ILE A 9 -52.46 20.55 -27.34
CA ILE A 9 -51.69 19.32 -27.40
C ILE A 9 -51.01 19.17 -26.05
N LEU A 10 -51.68 18.40 -25.20
CA LEU A 10 -51.17 17.87 -23.95
C LEU A 10 -50.15 16.79 -24.30
N LEU A 11 -48.86 17.14 -24.42
CA LEU A 11 -47.80 16.14 -24.56
C LEU A 11 -47.32 15.74 -23.16
N LEU A 12 -47.85 14.62 -22.68
CA LEU A 12 -47.43 13.96 -21.46
C LEU A 12 -46.05 13.32 -21.69
N THR A 13 -44.97 14.10 -21.54
CA THR A 13 -43.62 13.54 -21.49
C THR A 13 -43.43 12.85 -20.15
N LEU A 14 -43.76 11.57 -20.11
CA LEU A 14 -43.38 10.66 -19.04
C LEU A 14 -41.86 10.39 -19.19
N THR A 15 -41.02 11.33 -18.76
CA THR A 15 -39.59 11.07 -18.58
C THR A 15 -39.46 10.18 -17.35
N LEU A 16 -39.45 8.87 -17.61
CA LEU A 16 -38.96 7.87 -16.67
C LEU A 16 -37.45 8.12 -16.48
N ILE A 17 -37.11 9.08 -15.61
CA ILE A 17 -35.77 9.14 -15.04
C ILE A 17 -35.71 8.01 -14.03
N ALA A 18 -35.42 6.80 -14.51
CA ALA A 18 -34.79 5.78 -13.71
C ALA A 18 -33.40 6.29 -13.35
N LEU A 19 -33.33 7.18 -12.36
CA LEU A 19 -32.10 7.48 -11.67
C LEU A 19 -31.66 6.16 -11.06
N ASN A 20 -30.67 5.56 -11.71
CA ASN A 20 -29.81 4.54 -11.14
C ASN A 20 -29.18 5.13 -9.87
N ALA A 21 -29.93 5.16 -8.76
CA ALA A 21 -29.37 5.07 -7.43
C ALA A 21 -28.91 3.61 -7.22
N PHE A 22 -28.11 3.10 -8.16
CA PHE A 22 -27.22 2.00 -7.88
C PHE A 22 -26.24 2.58 -6.91
N GLY A 23 -26.51 2.40 -5.60
CA GLY A 23 -25.66 2.84 -4.52
C GLY A 23 -24.25 2.33 -4.80
N GLN A 24 -23.42 3.18 -5.38
CA GLN A 24 -21.98 2.96 -5.44
C GLN A 24 -21.56 2.94 -3.99
N ARG A 25 -21.38 1.72 -3.45
CA ARG A 25 -20.78 1.55 -2.13
C ARG A 25 -19.47 2.34 -2.18
N LYS A 26 -19.38 3.40 -1.38
CA LYS A 26 -18.14 4.14 -1.15
C LYS A 26 -17.10 3.10 -0.73
N GLY A 27 -16.23 2.73 -1.66
CA GLY A 27 -15.07 1.93 -1.35
C GLY A 27 -14.09 2.81 -0.59
N SER A 28 -13.45 2.23 0.41
CA SER A 28 -12.31 2.88 1.06
C SER A 28 -11.17 3.06 0.07
N LYS A 29 -10.52 4.23 0.11
CA LYS A 29 -9.44 4.60 -0.81
C LYS A 29 -8.18 4.90 0.00
N VAL A 30 -7.03 4.47 -0.53
CA VAL A 30 -5.72 4.97 -0.06
C VAL A 30 -5.09 5.78 -1.17
N THR A 31 -4.78 7.03 -0.87
CA THR A 31 -3.95 7.90 -1.72
C THR A 31 -2.54 7.85 -1.19
N VAL A 32 -1.58 7.49 -2.05
CA VAL A 32 -0.16 7.51 -1.70
C VAL A 32 0.54 8.63 -2.46
N ILE A 33 1.25 9.49 -1.72
CA ILE A 33 1.96 10.65 -2.26
C ILE A 33 3.46 10.45 -2.05
N PHE A 34 4.23 10.51 -3.13
CA PHE A 34 5.68 10.48 -3.10
C PHE A 34 6.29 11.88 -3.02
N PHE A 35 7.32 12.02 -2.17
CA PHE A 35 8.15 13.22 -2.01
C PHE A 35 9.63 12.85 -2.11
N ASP A 36 10.41 13.71 -2.76
CA ASP A 36 11.87 13.61 -2.90
C ASP A 36 12.48 15.00 -2.64
N ASN A 37 13.36 15.10 -1.64
CA ASN A 37 14.01 16.36 -1.30
C ASN A 37 14.95 16.88 -2.39
N GLN A 38 15.46 16.02 -3.28
CA GLN A 38 16.28 16.45 -4.41
C GLN A 38 15.46 16.87 -5.62
N ASN A 39 14.19 16.46 -5.67
CA ASN A 39 13.28 16.76 -6.76
C ASN A 39 11.97 17.32 -6.19
N PRO A 40 11.97 18.52 -5.57
CA PRO A 40 10.81 19.05 -4.86
C PRO A 40 9.58 19.27 -5.74
N ASN A 41 9.77 19.37 -7.06
CA ASN A 41 8.69 19.50 -8.04
C ASN A 41 8.09 18.16 -8.48
N LEU A 42 8.73 17.03 -8.13
CA LEU A 42 8.25 15.69 -8.45
C LEU A 42 7.24 15.24 -7.39
N LYS A 43 5.95 15.28 -7.75
CA LYS A 43 4.86 14.73 -6.95
C LYS A 43 4.18 13.63 -7.74
N VAL A 44 4.24 12.40 -7.24
CA VAL A 44 3.50 11.26 -7.80
C VAL A 44 2.38 10.91 -6.83
N THR A 45 1.15 10.91 -7.32
CA THR A 45 -0.04 10.52 -6.57
C THR A 45 -0.61 9.25 -7.18
N VAL A 46 -0.78 8.21 -6.37
CA VAL A 46 -1.41 6.97 -6.79
C VAL A 46 -2.61 6.66 -5.92
N ASP A 47 -3.74 6.43 -6.58
CA ASP A 47 -5.00 6.04 -5.96
C ASP A 47 -5.12 4.52 -6.00
N THR A 48 -5.03 3.87 -4.84
CA THR A 48 -5.25 2.42 -4.75
C THR A 48 -6.67 2.17 -4.24
N LEU A 49 -7.52 1.66 -5.12
CA LEU A 49 -8.86 1.21 -4.77
C LEU A 49 -8.78 -0.11 -4.02
N LEU A 50 -9.19 -0.09 -2.75
CA LEU A 50 -9.28 -1.32 -1.98
C LEU A 50 -10.63 -2.00 -2.27
N LYS A 51 -10.62 -3.27 -2.71
CA LYS A 51 -11.84 -4.04 -3.02
C LYS A 51 -12.17 -5.11 -1.97
N ARG A 52 -12.84 -4.76 -0.84
CA ARG A 52 -13.44 -5.68 0.15
C ARG A 52 -14.57 -5.02 0.96
N LYS A 53 -15.44 -5.84 1.55
CA LYS A 53 -16.65 -5.44 2.30
C LYS A 53 -16.36 -4.96 3.74
N TYR A 54 -15.22 -5.35 4.32
CA TYR A 54 -14.73 -4.95 5.63
C TYR A 54 -13.22 -4.74 5.54
N PHE A 55 -12.73 -3.57 5.98
CA PHE A 55 -11.31 -3.21 5.93
C PHE A 55 -10.79 -2.99 7.33
N ASN A 56 -9.76 -3.76 7.69
CA ASN A 56 -8.81 -3.31 8.70
C ASN A 56 -7.57 -2.80 7.97
N PHE A 57 -7.46 -1.48 7.80
CA PHE A 57 -6.34 -0.86 7.10
C PHE A 57 -4.98 -1.19 7.72
N SER A 58 -4.94 -1.51 9.03
CA SER A 58 -3.72 -1.92 9.70
C SER A 58 -3.21 -3.30 9.26
N GLU A 59 -4.05 -4.13 8.64
CA GLU A 59 -3.70 -5.49 8.21
C GLU A 59 -3.39 -5.64 6.72
N ILE A 60 -3.59 -4.58 5.94
CA ILE A 60 -3.50 -4.66 4.48
C ILE A 60 -2.04 -4.41 4.06
N PRO A 61 -1.41 -5.32 3.31
CA PRO A 61 -0.15 -5.02 2.66
C PRO A 61 -0.40 -3.95 1.60
N ILE A 62 0.39 -2.88 1.64
CA ILE A 62 0.32 -1.82 0.62
C ILE A 62 1.34 -2.13 -0.47
N ASP A 63 0.86 -2.29 -1.70
CA ASP A 63 1.69 -2.50 -2.88
C ASP A 63 2.44 -1.21 -3.22
N LEU A 64 3.77 -1.28 -3.27
CA LEU A 64 4.64 -0.16 -3.60
C LEU A 64 5.29 -0.30 -4.97
N PHE A 65 4.80 -1.18 -5.84
CA PHE A 65 5.37 -1.39 -7.17
C PHE A 65 5.46 -0.08 -7.98
N PHE A 66 4.48 0.81 -7.84
CA PHE A 66 4.49 2.14 -8.48
C PHE A 66 5.67 3.02 -8.03
N ALA A 67 6.20 2.80 -6.83
CA ALA A 67 7.30 3.56 -6.25
C ALA A 67 8.67 2.87 -6.45
N SER A 68 8.71 1.67 -7.03
CA SER A 68 9.93 0.84 -7.12
C SER A 68 11.12 1.50 -7.80
N SER A 69 10.88 2.38 -8.79
CA SER A 69 11.95 3.14 -9.46
C SER A 69 12.55 4.25 -8.59
N ASN A 70 11.84 4.68 -7.55
CA ASN A 70 12.23 5.78 -6.68
C ASN A 70 12.52 5.34 -5.24
N PHE A 71 12.00 4.19 -4.82
CA PHE A 71 11.97 3.70 -3.45
C PHE A 71 12.28 2.19 -3.46
N HIS A 72 13.53 1.84 -3.16
CA HIS A 72 14.02 0.47 -3.30
C HIS A 72 13.67 -0.36 -2.04
N LEU A 73 12.38 -0.66 -1.88
CA LEU A 73 11.89 -1.59 -0.87
C LEU A 73 11.46 -2.92 -1.53
N PRO A 74 11.31 -4.00 -0.74
CA PRO A 74 10.53 -5.15 -1.17
C PRO A 74 9.15 -4.67 -1.65
N TYR A 75 8.63 -5.30 -2.71
CA TYR A 75 7.43 -4.85 -3.46
C TYR A 75 6.14 -4.63 -2.64
N TYR A 76 6.13 -4.94 -1.35
CA TYR A 76 5.03 -4.67 -0.41
C TYR A 76 5.59 -4.19 0.94
N VAL A 77 4.85 -3.29 1.59
CA VAL A 77 5.10 -2.93 2.99
C VAL A 77 4.14 -3.69 3.89
N PRO A 78 4.63 -4.65 4.68
CA PRO A 78 3.82 -5.24 5.73
C PRO A 78 3.61 -4.20 6.84
N THR A 79 2.39 -3.68 6.92
CA THR A 79 1.97 -2.68 7.92
C THR A 79 1.90 -3.28 9.31
N ASN A 80 1.50 -4.56 9.39
CA ASN A 80 1.67 -5.41 10.56
C ASN A 80 3.01 -6.14 10.53
N GLY A 81 3.38 -6.75 11.66
CA GLY A 81 4.60 -7.52 11.72
C GLY A 81 4.62 -8.72 10.78
N VAL A 82 5.82 -9.14 10.40
CA VAL A 82 6.01 -10.36 9.63
C VAL A 82 6.26 -11.51 10.61
N PHE A 83 5.42 -12.55 10.59
CA PHE A 83 5.50 -13.67 11.53
C PHE A 83 5.90 -14.97 10.86
N LYS A 84 6.49 -15.87 11.65
CA LYS A 84 6.75 -17.26 11.24
C LYS A 84 5.45 -17.94 10.82
N ASN A 85 5.49 -18.64 9.69
CA ASN A 85 4.43 -19.52 9.24
C ASN A 85 4.99 -20.63 8.34
N ALA A 86 4.16 -21.62 8.01
CA ALA A 86 4.55 -22.76 7.19
C ALA A 86 5.00 -22.37 5.77
N ALA A 87 4.53 -21.24 5.22
CA ALA A 87 4.98 -20.76 3.92
C ALA A 87 6.43 -20.28 4.00
N LYS A 88 6.79 -19.52 5.04
CA LYS A 88 8.15 -19.03 5.25
C LYS A 88 9.18 -20.13 5.45
N ASP A 89 8.79 -21.19 6.15
CA ASP A 89 9.67 -22.35 6.33
C ASP A 89 10.00 -23.02 4.98
N LYS A 90 9.09 -22.97 4.01
CA LYS A 90 9.32 -23.50 2.65
C LYS A 90 10.11 -22.55 1.76
N GLU A 91 10.01 -21.25 1.97
CA GLU A 91 10.72 -20.25 1.15
C GLU A 91 12.25 -20.34 1.25
N CYS A 92 12.77 -20.95 2.33
CA CYS A 92 14.20 -21.20 2.53
C CYS A 92 14.69 -22.53 1.90
N ASP A 93 13.78 -23.31 1.29
CA ASP A 93 14.14 -24.57 0.63
C ASP A 93 14.58 -24.32 -0.83
N MET A 94 15.88 -24.48 -1.08
CA MET A 94 16.47 -24.35 -2.42
C MET A 94 15.94 -25.38 -3.43
N LYS A 95 15.38 -26.50 -2.97
CA LYS A 95 14.72 -27.48 -3.85
C LYS A 95 13.36 -26.98 -4.35
N VAL A 96 12.70 -26.14 -3.57
CA VAL A 96 11.39 -25.56 -3.90
C VAL A 96 11.55 -24.24 -4.65
N TYR A 97 12.51 -23.40 -4.26
CA TYR A 97 12.72 -22.06 -4.82
C TYR A 97 14.16 -21.82 -5.29
N PRO A 98 14.66 -22.56 -6.31
CA PRO A 98 16.06 -22.50 -6.73
C PRO A 98 16.49 -21.14 -7.31
N ALA A 99 15.54 -20.34 -7.81
CA ALA A 99 15.83 -19.04 -8.41
C ALA A 99 15.91 -17.90 -7.38
N THR A 100 15.25 -18.05 -6.22
CA THR A 100 15.14 -16.97 -5.22
C THR A 100 14.81 -17.57 -3.85
N VAL A 101 15.84 -17.98 -3.12
CA VAL A 101 15.70 -18.55 -1.78
C VAL A 101 15.55 -17.42 -0.77
N LYS A 102 14.54 -17.48 0.09
CA LYS A 102 14.35 -16.53 1.19
C LYS A 102 14.44 -17.23 2.53
N CYS A 103 15.42 -16.85 3.34
CA CYS A 103 15.62 -17.41 4.67
C CYS A 103 15.34 -16.35 5.73
N TYR A 104 14.79 -16.79 6.86
CA TYR A 104 14.26 -15.92 7.90
C TYR A 104 14.85 -16.28 9.27
N GLU A 105 15.20 -15.26 10.03
CA GLU A 105 15.50 -15.38 11.45
C GLU A 105 14.37 -14.75 12.27
N TYR A 106 14.08 -15.32 13.44
CA TYR A 106 12.92 -14.95 14.25
C TYR A 106 13.30 -14.60 15.68
N ASP A 107 12.56 -13.68 16.30
CA ASP A 107 12.62 -13.44 17.74
C ASP A 107 11.73 -14.41 18.55
N ASP A 108 11.72 -14.24 19.87
CA ASP A 108 10.94 -15.07 20.79
C ASP A 108 9.42 -14.96 20.57
N LYS A 109 8.95 -13.83 20.05
CA LYS A 109 7.55 -13.60 19.64
C LYS A 109 7.25 -14.17 18.25
N LYS A 110 8.19 -14.90 17.63
CA LYS A 110 8.10 -15.47 16.28
C LYS A 110 7.95 -14.42 15.18
N ARG A 111 8.40 -13.19 15.42
CA ARG A 111 8.47 -12.12 14.42
C ARG A 111 9.78 -12.26 13.64
N VAL A 112 9.75 -12.00 12.34
CA VAL A 112 10.94 -12.02 11.49
C VAL A 112 11.82 -10.83 11.85
N VAL A 113 13.02 -11.07 12.38
CA VAL A 113 13.99 -10.00 12.66
C VAL A 113 14.96 -9.79 11.51
N LYS A 114 15.13 -10.81 10.66
CA LYS A 114 15.98 -10.73 9.47
C LYS A 114 15.44 -11.61 8.35
N MET A 115 15.55 -11.13 7.12
CA MET A 115 15.27 -11.86 5.89
C MET A 115 16.48 -11.74 4.96
N THR A 116 17.03 -12.87 4.56
CA THR A 116 18.06 -12.96 3.53
C THR A 116 17.43 -13.48 2.25
N VAL A 117 17.65 -12.79 1.13
CA VAL A 117 17.18 -13.19 -0.19
C VAL A 117 18.40 -13.51 -1.05
N ASN A 118 18.53 -14.78 -1.46
CA ASN A 118 19.61 -15.25 -2.32
C ASN A 118 19.02 -15.65 -3.68
N GLY A 119 19.35 -14.92 -4.74
CA GLY A 119 18.88 -15.24 -6.09
C GLY A 119 19.57 -14.41 -7.17
N SER A 120 19.76 -14.99 -8.37
CA SER A 120 20.29 -14.31 -9.56
C SER A 120 21.55 -13.45 -9.31
N GLY A 121 22.48 -13.93 -8.48
CA GLY A 121 23.74 -13.24 -8.18
C GLY A 121 23.62 -12.04 -7.23
N THR A 122 22.43 -11.76 -6.69
CA THR A 122 22.21 -10.70 -5.70
C THR A 122 21.85 -11.32 -4.34
N ILE A 123 22.44 -10.77 -3.28
CA ILE A 123 22.12 -11.10 -1.90
C ILE A 123 21.58 -9.84 -1.23
N ASN A 124 20.30 -9.83 -0.89
CA ASN A 124 19.70 -8.77 -0.08
C ASN A 124 19.57 -9.26 1.37
N ASN A 125 19.80 -8.34 2.32
CA ASN A 125 19.70 -8.62 3.74
C ASN A 125 18.86 -7.53 4.40
N PHE A 126 17.61 -7.88 4.68
CA PHE A 126 16.67 -7.00 5.35
C PHE A 126 16.66 -7.32 6.84
N THR A 127 16.74 -6.29 7.69
CA THR A 127 16.50 -6.42 9.14
C THR A 127 15.30 -5.57 9.55
N TYR A 128 14.55 -6.04 10.54
CA TYR A 128 13.28 -5.44 10.95
C TYR A 128 13.30 -5.09 12.44
N LYS A 129 12.84 -3.89 12.78
CA LYS A 129 12.51 -3.52 14.17
C LYS A 129 11.02 -3.33 14.34
N TYR A 130 10.55 -3.53 15.56
CA TYR A 130 9.13 -3.55 15.88
C TYR A 130 8.81 -2.65 17.07
N ASN A 131 7.60 -2.06 17.07
CA ASN A 131 7.01 -1.46 18.26
C ASN A 131 6.30 -2.51 19.15
N ASP A 132 5.73 -2.05 20.26
CA ASP A 132 5.00 -2.91 21.20
C ASP A 132 3.69 -3.49 20.64
N LYS A 133 3.14 -2.86 19.60
CA LYS A 133 1.98 -3.35 18.84
C LYS A 133 2.37 -4.36 17.75
N ASN A 134 3.64 -4.80 17.71
CA ASN A 134 4.21 -5.70 16.70
C ASN A 134 4.20 -5.14 15.27
N GLN A 135 4.11 -3.83 15.10
CA GLN A 135 4.22 -3.17 13.80
C GLN A 135 5.69 -2.91 13.51
N ILE A 136 6.09 -2.99 12.23
CA ILE A 136 7.47 -2.75 11.82
C ILE A 136 7.73 -1.25 11.87
N THR A 137 8.72 -0.79 12.61
CA THR A 137 9.07 0.65 12.68
C THR A 137 10.32 1.01 11.87
N GLU A 138 11.17 0.02 11.60
CA GLU A 138 12.40 0.21 10.84
C GLU A 138 12.67 -1.03 9.96
N ILE A 139 13.03 -0.78 8.71
CA ILE A 139 13.61 -1.77 7.80
C ILE A 139 15.00 -1.26 7.42
N ASN A 140 16.02 -2.10 7.51
CA ASN A 140 17.36 -1.77 7.03
C ASN A 140 17.78 -2.77 5.95
N ASP A 141 18.19 -2.25 4.80
CA ASP A 141 18.75 -2.99 3.68
C ASP A 141 20.11 -2.40 3.30
N LEU A 142 21.18 -3.15 3.59
CA LEU A 142 22.57 -2.81 3.24
C LEU A 142 22.98 -1.36 3.57
N GLY A 143 22.48 -0.80 4.67
CA GLY A 143 22.79 0.55 5.14
C GLY A 143 21.73 1.61 4.80
N THR A 144 20.82 1.30 3.87
CA THR A 144 19.63 2.14 3.65
C THR A 144 18.60 1.85 4.72
N LYS A 145 18.15 2.89 5.43
CA LYS A 145 17.11 2.77 6.46
C LYS A 145 15.78 3.29 5.96
N PHE A 146 14.75 2.53 6.28
CA PHE A 146 13.37 2.89 6.06
C PHE A 146 12.64 2.96 7.39
N PHE A 147 11.99 4.07 7.67
CA PHE A 147 11.23 4.29 8.90
C PHE A 147 9.74 4.31 8.57
N LEU A 148 8.97 3.56 9.35
CA LEU A 148 7.52 3.48 9.21
C LEU A 148 6.88 4.24 10.37
N VAL A 149 6.09 5.24 10.04
CA VAL A 149 5.34 6.07 11.00
C VAL A 149 3.88 5.71 10.90
N TYR A 150 3.22 5.52 12.04
CA TYR A 150 1.83 5.10 12.10
C TYR A 150 0.93 6.19 12.70
N ASN A 151 -0.30 6.25 12.21
CA ASN A 151 -1.37 7.02 12.82
C ASN A 151 -1.76 6.42 14.18
N HIS A 152 -2.52 7.18 14.98
CA HIS A 152 -3.01 6.72 16.28
C HIS A 152 -3.84 5.44 16.19
N ASP A 153 -4.60 5.27 15.10
CA ASP A 153 -5.42 4.10 14.81
C ASP A 153 -4.62 2.88 14.32
N GLY A 154 -3.30 3.01 14.15
CA GLY A 154 -2.42 1.94 13.71
C GLY A 154 -2.27 1.80 12.19
N THR A 155 -2.88 2.68 11.39
CA THR A 155 -2.63 2.73 9.94
C THR A 155 -1.26 3.35 9.62
N LEU A 156 -0.64 2.97 8.51
CA LEU A 156 0.67 3.50 8.11
C LEU A 156 0.49 4.94 7.62
N ALA A 157 1.09 5.92 8.27
CA ALA A 157 1.01 7.33 7.92
C ALA A 157 2.10 7.73 6.92
N GLU A 158 3.34 7.34 7.22
CA GLU A 158 4.50 7.67 6.39
C GLU A 158 5.49 6.51 6.30
N LEU A 159 6.20 6.45 5.18
CA LEU A 159 7.35 5.60 4.98
C LEU A 159 8.51 6.47 4.50
N LEU A 160 9.54 6.62 5.33
CA LEU A 160 10.67 7.50 5.08
C LEU A 160 11.90 6.67 4.75
N GLN A 161 12.54 6.93 3.61
CA GLN A 161 13.86 6.42 3.28
C GLN A 161 14.88 7.50 3.63
N SER A 162 15.88 7.15 4.43
CA SER A 162 17.00 8.02 4.72
C SER A 162 18.32 7.26 4.65
N ASP A 163 19.26 7.80 3.88
CA ASP A 163 20.67 7.38 3.86
C ASP A 163 21.59 8.48 4.44
N GLY A 164 21.00 9.50 5.08
CA GLY A 164 21.71 10.67 5.63
C GLY A 164 21.83 11.85 4.65
N VAL A 165 21.65 11.65 3.35
CA VAL A 165 21.74 12.71 2.32
C VAL A 165 20.42 12.83 1.53
N LEU A 166 19.89 11.68 1.11
CA LEU A 166 18.61 11.54 0.43
C LEU A 166 17.51 11.33 1.46
N ASN A 167 16.44 12.11 1.35
CA ASN A 167 15.24 11.93 2.13
C ASN A 167 14.05 11.84 1.17
N LYS A 168 13.63 10.60 0.93
CA LYS A 168 12.41 10.30 0.17
C LYS A 168 11.35 9.87 1.15
N LYS A 169 10.08 10.24 0.90
CA LYS A 169 8.98 9.72 1.71
C LYS A 169 7.74 9.42 0.90
N LEU A 170 7.01 8.40 1.33
CA LEU A 170 5.64 8.13 0.93
C LEU A 170 4.72 8.56 2.07
N VAL A 171 3.66 9.29 1.73
CA VAL A 171 2.59 9.70 2.67
C VAL A 171 1.31 9.00 2.25
N PHE A 172 0.63 8.38 3.21
CA PHE A 172 -0.59 7.60 2.98
C PHE A 172 -1.79 8.35 3.57
N ILE A 173 -2.81 8.57 2.74
CA ILE A 173 -4.06 9.24 3.12
C ILE A 173 -5.21 8.28 2.89
N TYR A 174 -6.03 8.07 3.91
CA TYR A 174 -7.13 7.11 3.93
C TYR A 174 -8.48 7.83 3.87
N ASP A 175 -9.34 7.48 2.91
CA ASP A 175 -10.70 7.99 2.72
C ASP A 175 -11.77 6.88 2.83
#